data_AF-A0A6I4MFR2-F1
#
_entry.id   AF-A0A6I4MFR2-F1
#
_cell.length_a   1.000
_cell.length_b   1.000
_cell.length_c   1.000
_cell.angle_alpha   90.00
_cell.angle_beta   90.00
_cell.angle_gamma   90.00
#
_symmetry.space_group_name_H-M   'P 1'
#
loop_
_entity.id
_entity.type
_entity.pdbx_description
1 polymer ?
#
loop_
_entity_poly.entity_id
_entity_poly.type
_entity_poly.pdbx_seq_one_letter_code
_entity_poly.pdbx_strand_id
1 'polypeptide(L)'
;MRLEEALLHSPLQSLDVTIVAPLQRPARAHADDQGSGGWDLLWIGRQMAARFCWIGAASAIVLLSGCSSHQEAVALPSPTEPTTAGTASASADERAAESTYKNFVAMLDRADSLPSDTRRQQLSTLMAEPQLSRVLKRIDEMKRQHLTTYGKVIPHVTSVEVDGNNATILDCQDTRNAGLINAATHKKVNRGIREDHTKALLVKGSDGNWRVSKSIELGEGC
;
A
#
# COMPACT_ATOMS: atom_id res chain seq x y z
N MET A 1 39.80 -38.50 10.05
CA MET A 1 38.42 -38.14 10.43
C MET A 1 38.13 -36.76 9.84
N ARG A 2 37.38 -36.53 8.76
CA ARG A 2 36.69 -37.39 7.76
C ARG A 2 35.60 -38.36 8.24
N LEU A 3 34.36 -37.98 7.91
CA LEU A 3 33.05 -38.64 7.72
C LEU A 3 32.02 -37.51 8.02
N GLU A 4 31.04 -37.12 7.18
CA GLU A 4 29.91 -37.86 6.57
C GLU A 4 28.92 -38.36 7.66
N GLU A 5 27.60 -38.14 7.62
CA GLU A 5 26.75 -37.27 6.76
C GLU A 5 25.69 -36.55 7.68
N ALA A 6 24.46 -36.11 7.38
CA ALA A 6 23.58 -36.31 6.22
C ALA A 6 22.64 -35.13 5.87
N LEU A 7 22.10 -35.16 4.65
CA LEU A 7 20.96 -34.36 4.15
C LEU A 7 19.62 -34.71 4.82
N LEU A 8 18.57 -33.86 4.65
CA LEU A 8 17.28 -34.20 4.01
C LEU A 8 16.23 -33.04 4.07
N HIS A 9 15.60 -32.79 2.91
CA HIS A 9 14.29 -32.13 2.67
C HIS A 9 13.99 -30.67 3.09
N SER A 10 13.92 -29.82 2.05
CA SER A 10 13.07 -28.62 1.96
C SER A 10 11.56 -28.97 1.92
N PRO A 11 10.64 -27.99 1.98
CA PRO A 11 10.24 -27.37 0.70
C PRO A 11 10.15 -25.83 0.73
N LEU A 12 10.60 -25.21 -0.37
CA LEU A 12 10.21 -23.84 -0.75
C LEU A 12 8.82 -23.87 -1.37
N GLN A 13 7.81 -23.28 -0.70
CA GLN A 13 6.49 -23.06 -1.31
C GLN A 13 5.85 -21.74 -0.86
N SER A 14 5.34 -21.00 -1.85
CA SER A 14 4.23 -20.02 -1.78
C SER A 14 4.38 -18.76 -0.90
N LEU A 15 3.93 -17.56 -1.32
CA LEU A 15 3.20 -17.15 -2.54
C LEU A 15 3.90 -16.00 -3.28
N ASP A 16 3.52 -15.84 -4.55
CA ASP A 16 3.95 -14.82 -5.48
C ASP A 16 3.87 -13.37 -4.98
N VAL A 17 4.80 -12.55 -5.49
CA VAL A 17 4.55 -11.12 -5.72
C VAL A 17 4.58 -10.90 -7.23
N THR A 18 3.51 -11.33 -7.90
CA THR A 18 3.22 -10.92 -9.28
C THR A 18 2.66 -9.50 -9.24
N ILE A 19 3.54 -8.53 -8.96
CA ILE A 19 3.35 -7.17 -9.45
C ILE A 19 3.34 -7.28 -10.96
N VAL A 20 2.21 -6.90 -11.58
CA VAL A 20 1.99 -7.09 -13.00
C VAL A 20 2.96 -6.23 -13.80
N ALA A 21 4.09 -6.84 -14.21
CA ALA A 21 4.73 -6.46 -15.45
C ALA A 21 3.66 -6.57 -16.53
N PRO A 22 3.31 -5.49 -17.25
CA PRO A 22 2.25 -5.55 -18.25
C PRO A 22 2.63 -6.62 -19.26
N LEU A 23 1.73 -7.59 -19.47
CA LEU A 23 1.95 -8.72 -20.39
C LEU A 23 2.24 -8.16 -21.79
N GLN A 24 3.53 -8.03 -22.11
CA GLN A 24 4.00 -7.74 -23.45
C GLN A 24 3.62 -8.94 -24.30
N ARG A 25 2.43 -8.86 -24.93
CA ARG A 25 2.00 -9.82 -25.93
C ARG A 25 3.16 -9.99 -26.91
N PRO A 26 3.65 -11.21 -27.15
CA PRO A 26 4.68 -11.41 -28.16
C PRO A 26 4.16 -10.82 -29.47
N ALA A 27 5.00 -10.04 -30.16
CA ALA A 27 4.64 -9.48 -31.44
C ALA A 27 4.26 -10.64 -32.37
N ARG A 28 2.99 -10.72 -32.77
CA ARG A 28 2.58 -11.67 -33.81
C ARG A 28 3.38 -11.33 -35.04
N ALA A 29 4.11 -12.32 -35.57
CA ALA A 29 4.67 -12.22 -36.90
C ALA A 29 3.54 -11.90 -37.89
N HIS A 30 3.83 -11.09 -38.91
CA HIS A 30 2.93 -10.97 -40.04
C HIS A 30 2.76 -12.34 -40.69
N ALA A 31 1.53 -12.82 -40.72
CA ALA A 31 1.06 -13.83 -41.63
C ALA A 31 -0.05 -13.17 -42.44
N ASP A 32 0.19 -12.96 -43.72
CA ASP A 32 -0.85 -12.50 -44.64
C ASP A 32 -1.84 -13.65 -44.88
N ASP A 33 -3.13 -13.36 -44.79
CA ASP A 33 -4.18 -14.22 -45.33
C ASP A 33 -5.33 -13.36 -45.88
N GLN A 34 -5.91 -13.80 -46.99
CA GLN A 34 -6.94 -13.07 -47.74
C GLN A 34 -8.28 -13.82 -47.64
N GLY A 35 -9.09 -13.48 -46.63
CA GLY A 35 -10.41 -14.10 -46.40
C GLY A 35 -11.56 -13.10 -46.55
N SER A 36 -12.33 -13.19 -47.63
CA SER A 36 -13.54 -12.40 -47.86
C SER A 36 -14.81 -13.13 -47.39
N GLY A 37 -15.81 -12.38 -46.94
CA GLY A 37 -17.09 -12.89 -46.40
C GLY A 37 -17.20 -12.70 -44.88
N GLY A 38 -18.16 -11.95 -44.33
CA GLY A 38 -19.27 -11.22 -44.98
C GLY A 38 -20.61 -11.95 -44.87
N TRP A 39 -21.19 -11.96 -43.68
CA TRP A 39 -22.61 -12.23 -43.41
C TRP A 39 -23.08 -11.38 -42.21
N ASP A 40 -24.30 -10.88 -42.29
CA ASP A 40 -24.96 -10.10 -41.24
C ASP A 40 -25.43 -10.96 -40.05
N LEU A 41 -25.74 -10.28 -38.93
CA LEU A 41 -26.94 -10.45 -38.08
C LEU A 41 -26.70 -9.64 -36.78
N LEU A 42 -27.29 -8.45 -36.63
CA LEU A 42 -28.58 -8.26 -35.97
C LEU A 42 -28.74 -9.00 -34.62
N TRP A 43 -28.41 -8.30 -33.54
CA TRP A 43 -29.07 -8.51 -32.24
C TRP A 43 -29.67 -7.21 -31.73
N ILE A 44 -30.95 -7.26 -31.34
CA ILE A 44 -31.76 -6.10 -30.90
C ILE A 44 -32.36 -6.42 -29.52
N GLY A 45 -32.13 -5.57 -28.52
CA GLY A 45 -32.76 -5.64 -27.20
C GLY A 45 -32.01 -4.77 -26.17
N ARG A 46 -32.50 -3.64 -25.62
CA ARG A 46 -33.82 -3.26 -25.07
C ARG A 46 -34.14 -4.10 -23.82
N GLN A 47 -34.05 -3.55 -22.60
CA GLN A 47 -35.06 -2.71 -21.90
C GLN A 47 -34.38 -1.92 -20.74
N MET A 48 -34.78 -0.70 -20.35
CA MET A 48 -35.89 -0.30 -19.44
C MET A 48 -35.92 -1.01 -18.06
N ALA A 49 -36.27 -0.39 -16.91
CA ALA A 49 -36.46 1.01 -16.50
C ALA A 49 -36.63 1.08 -14.94
N ALA A 50 -37.19 2.17 -14.39
CA ALA A 50 -37.42 2.49 -12.97
C ALA A 50 -36.13 2.77 -12.15
N ARG A 51 -35.95 3.85 -11.38
CA ARG A 51 -36.83 4.76 -10.59
C ARG A 51 -37.60 4.09 -9.44
N PHE A 52 -37.06 4.22 -8.24
CA PHE A 52 -37.84 4.34 -7.00
C PHE A 52 -37.41 5.60 -6.23
N CYS A 53 -38.38 6.31 -5.68
CA CYS A 53 -38.18 7.43 -4.74
C CYS A 53 -38.48 6.93 -3.30
N TRP A 54 -39.14 7.75 -2.46
CA TRP A 54 -39.35 7.58 -1.01
C TRP A 54 -38.06 7.91 -0.21
N ILE A 55 -37.94 8.98 0.58
CA ILE A 55 -38.89 9.81 1.36
C ILE A 55 -39.48 9.09 2.58
N GLY A 56 -39.06 9.55 3.77
CA GLY A 56 -39.51 9.14 5.11
C GLY A 56 -38.48 9.69 6.12
N ALA A 57 -38.65 10.77 6.90
CA ALA A 57 -39.78 11.43 7.59
C ALA A 57 -39.85 11.10 9.09
N ALA A 58 -39.27 12.03 9.88
CA ALA A 58 -39.48 12.37 11.29
C ALA A 58 -40.10 11.37 12.30
N SER A 59 -39.35 11.08 13.37
CA SER A 59 -39.80 10.77 14.75
C SER A 59 -38.57 10.66 15.67
N ALA A 60 -38.59 10.94 16.98
CA ALA A 60 -39.49 11.75 17.80
C ALA A 60 -38.71 12.20 19.07
N ILE A 61 -39.08 13.32 19.70
CA ILE A 61 -38.42 13.78 20.94
C ILE A 61 -39.02 13.06 22.15
N VAL A 62 -38.17 12.47 23.00
CA VAL A 62 -38.55 11.93 24.31
C VAL A 62 -37.72 12.63 25.38
N LEU A 63 -38.38 13.46 26.19
CA LEU A 63 -37.82 14.02 27.42
C LEU A 63 -38.19 13.07 28.58
N LEU A 64 -37.20 12.67 29.37
CA LEU A 64 -37.41 11.99 30.65
C LEU A 64 -36.62 12.70 31.75
N SER A 65 -37.27 12.89 32.90
CA SER A 65 -36.82 13.72 34.01
C SER A 65 -36.87 12.95 35.33
N GLY A 66 -35.82 13.08 36.14
CA GLY A 66 -35.70 12.45 37.46
C GLY A 66 -34.42 11.59 37.56
N CYS A 67 -33.76 11.46 38.71
CA CYS A 67 -34.06 12.02 40.04
C CYS A 67 -32.78 12.59 40.68
N SER A 68 -32.93 13.61 41.54
CA SER A 68 -31.82 14.13 42.36
C SER A 68 -31.63 13.28 43.62
N SER A 69 -30.68 12.36 43.61
CA SER A 69 -30.23 11.67 44.84
C SER A 69 -29.30 12.57 45.65
N HIS A 70 -29.80 13.12 46.75
CA HIS A 70 -28.97 13.76 47.77
C HIS A 70 -28.09 12.68 48.41
N GLN A 71 -26.77 12.78 48.27
CA GLN A 71 -25.83 11.76 48.73
C GLN A 71 -24.74 12.38 49.60
N GLU A 72 -24.62 11.85 50.81
CA GLU A 72 -23.81 12.43 51.88
C GLU A 72 -22.31 12.28 51.59
N ALA A 73 -21.55 13.36 51.78
CA ALA A 73 -20.16 13.46 51.35
C ALA A 73 -19.20 12.72 52.29
N VAL A 74 -19.18 11.39 52.22
CA VAL A 74 -18.11 10.58 52.83
C VAL A 74 -16.78 10.90 52.15
N ALA A 75 -15.81 11.39 52.93
CA ALA A 75 -14.48 11.71 52.45
C ALA A 75 -13.69 10.44 52.11
N LEU A 76 -13.84 9.95 50.88
CA LEU A 76 -13.01 8.91 50.30
C LEU A 76 -11.60 9.47 49.97
N PRO A 77 -10.54 8.63 50.04
CA PRO A 77 -9.19 9.07 49.70
C PRO A 77 -9.09 9.55 48.24
N SER A 78 -8.19 10.50 47.99
CA SER A 78 -8.02 11.16 46.70
C SER A 78 -7.92 10.16 45.53
N PRO A 79 -8.61 10.42 44.40
CA PRO A 79 -8.42 9.61 43.20
C PRO A 79 -6.96 9.66 42.75
N THR A 80 -6.28 8.51 42.74
CA THR A 80 -5.03 8.36 41.99
C THR A 80 -5.37 8.53 40.51
N GLU A 81 -4.86 9.60 39.89
CA GLU A 81 -5.07 9.84 38.47
C GLU A 81 -4.56 8.65 37.64
N PRO A 82 -5.37 8.07 36.74
CA PRO A 82 -4.92 6.99 35.87
C PRO A 82 -3.91 7.56 34.86
N THR A 83 -2.64 7.14 34.97
CA THR A 83 -1.53 7.62 34.15
C THR A 83 -1.78 7.44 32.65
N THR A 84 -2.22 8.50 31.96
CA THR A 84 -2.55 8.53 30.51
C THR A 84 -1.32 8.45 29.57
N ALA A 85 -0.25 7.75 29.99
CA ALA A 85 0.97 7.60 29.20
C ALA A 85 0.77 6.72 27.94
N GLY A 86 -0.09 5.69 28.03
CA GLY A 86 -0.31 4.74 26.94
C GLY A 86 -0.84 5.39 25.67
N THR A 87 -1.95 6.12 25.76
CA THR A 87 -2.60 6.80 24.62
C THR A 87 -1.69 7.86 24.00
N ALA A 88 -0.94 8.61 24.83
CA ALA A 88 0.01 9.60 24.35
C ALA A 88 1.13 8.94 23.51
N SER A 89 1.70 7.83 23.98
CA SER A 89 2.75 7.09 23.27
C SER A 89 2.24 6.43 21.99
N ALA A 90 1.06 5.79 22.02
CA ALA A 90 0.45 5.18 20.83
C ALA A 90 0.28 6.21 19.70
N SER A 91 -0.32 7.36 20.01
CA SER A 91 -0.50 8.45 19.03
C SER A 91 0.82 8.99 18.46
N ALA A 92 1.91 8.94 19.24
CA ALA A 92 3.22 9.40 18.80
C ALA A 92 3.87 8.39 17.83
N ASP A 93 3.70 7.10 18.09
CA ASP A 93 4.20 6.03 17.23
C ASP A 93 3.38 5.88 15.94
N GLU A 94 2.07 6.06 15.99
CA GLU A 94 1.21 6.14 14.79
C GLU A 94 1.71 7.24 13.85
N ARG A 95 1.87 8.47 14.36
CA ARG A 95 2.40 9.61 13.60
C ARG A 95 3.83 9.39 13.10
N ALA A 96 4.67 8.68 13.85
CA ALA A 96 6.03 8.36 13.42
C ALA A 96 6.07 7.30 12.31
N ALA A 97 5.26 6.24 12.43
CA ALA A 97 5.12 5.21 11.40
C ALA A 97 4.53 5.78 10.10
N GLU A 98 3.48 6.61 10.20
CA GLU A 98 2.86 7.32 9.08
C GLU A 98 3.88 8.24 8.36
N SER A 99 4.67 9.00 9.13
CA SER A 99 5.72 9.86 8.60
C SER A 99 6.81 9.05 7.88
N THR A 100 7.32 7.96 8.48
CA THR A 100 8.26 7.05 7.80
C THR A 100 7.66 6.52 6.50
N TYR A 101 6.40 6.11 6.50
CA TYR A 101 5.76 5.54 5.32
C TYR A 101 5.59 6.56 4.19
N LYS A 102 5.12 7.78 4.49
CA LYS A 102 5.03 8.87 3.50
C LYS A 102 6.41 9.25 2.93
N ASN A 103 7.46 9.23 3.76
CA ASN A 103 8.84 9.40 3.31
C ASN A 103 9.34 8.23 2.46
N PHE A 104 8.95 6.98 2.76
CA PHE A 104 9.23 5.80 1.95
C PHE A 104 8.62 5.91 0.54
N VAL A 105 7.35 6.31 0.43
CA VAL A 105 6.67 6.55 -0.85
C VAL A 105 7.42 7.62 -1.67
N ALA A 106 7.69 8.79 -1.07
CA ALA A 106 8.42 9.87 -1.73
C ALA A 106 9.90 9.55 -2.04
N MET A 107 10.48 8.52 -1.41
CA MET A 107 11.81 8.00 -1.75
C MET A 107 11.75 7.08 -2.99
N LEU A 108 10.71 6.27 -3.13
CA LEU A 108 10.54 5.34 -4.26
C LEU A 108 10.38 6.07 -5.60
N ASP A 109 9.75 7.25 -5.63
CA ASP A 109 9.63 8.13 -6.80
C ASP A 109 10.96 8.36 -7.55
N ARG A 110 12.10 8.26 -6.85
CA ARG A 110 13.45 8.58 -7.35
C ARG A 110 14.54 7.56 -6.94
N ALA A 111 14.17 6.39 -6.44
CA ALA A 111 15.12 5.46 -5.82
C ALA A 111 16.16 4.91 -6.83
N ASP A 112 15.77 4.77 -8.09
CA ASP A 112 16.63 4.38 -9.20
C ASP A 112 17.68 5.44 -9.56
N SER A 113 17.34 6.73 -9.46
CA SER A 113 18.22 7.86 -9.77
C SER A 113 19.26 8.16 -8.69
N LEU A 114 19.16 7.56 -7.49
CA LEU A 114 20.14 7.74 -6.42
C LEU A 114 21.54 7.22 -6.83
N PRO A 115 22.66 7.84 -6.40
CA PRO A 115 24.00 7.33 -6.67
C PRO A 115 24.18 5.89 -6.19
N SER A 116 24.80 5.03 -7.01
CA SER A 116 24.79 3.57 -6.78
C SER A 116 25.59 3.10 -5.57
N ASP A 117 26.62 3.86 -5.20
CA ASP A 117 27.46 3.68 -4.01
C ASP A 117 26.69 3.92 -2.71
N THR A 118 25.87 4.98 -2.66
CA THR A 118 25.14 5.41 -1.46
C THR A 118 23.69 4.94 -1.42
N ARG A 119 23.10 4.46 -2.54
CA ARG A 119 21.69 4.04 -2.64
C ARG A 119 21.26 3.10 -1.51
N ARG A 120 21.98 2.01 -1.24
CA ARG A 120 21.58 1.05 -0.19
C ARG A 120 21.52 1.70 1.19
N GLN A 121 22.50 2.54 1.52
CA GLN A 121 22.53 3.28 2.78
C GLN A 121 21.34 4.24 2.88
N GLN A 122 21.09 5.06 1.85
CA GLN A 122 19.97 6.00 1.83
C GLN A 122 18.62 5.29 1.95
N LEU A 123 18.39 4.20 1.21
CA LEU A 123 17.14 3.44 1.29
C LEU A 123 16.96 2.72 2.66
N SER A 124 18.04 2.27 3.30
CA SER A 124 17.99 1.63 4.64
C SER A 124 17.57 2.55 5.79
N THR A 125 17.50 3.86 5.56
CA THR A 125 16.88 4.81 6.52
C THR A 125 15.37 4.62 6.64
N LEU A 126 14.72 4.12 5.59
CA LEU A 126 13.25 4.00 5.47
C LEU A 126 12.78 2.56 5.25
N MET A 127 13.67 1.63 4.88
CA MET A 127 13.35 0.25 4.51
C MET A 127 14.14 -0.75 5.35
N ALA A 128 13.43 -1.75 5.87
CA ALA A 128 14.02 -2.96 6.43
C ALA A 128 14.14 -4.04 5.34
N GLU A 129 14.89 -5.12 5.62
CA GLU A 129 14.81 -6.32 4.80
C GLU A 129 13.52 -7.10 5.10
N PRO A 130 12.90 -7.80 4.13
CA PRO A 130 13.35 -7.98 2.74
C PRO A 130 12.96 -6.87 1.75
N GLN A 131 12.27 -5.79 2.19
CA GLN A 131 11.83 -4.72 1.28
C GLN A 131 13.01 -4.01 0.61
N LEU A 132 14.06 -3.70 1.37
CA LEU A 132 15.26 -3.00 0.87
C LEU A 132 15.91 -3.75 -0.31
N SER A 133 16.20 -5.05 -0.17
CA SER A 133 16.79 -5.85 -1.25
C SER A 133 15.84 -6.10 -2.43
N ARG A 134 14.52 -6.14 -2.21
CA ARG A 134 13.54 -6.18 -3.31
C ARG A 134 13.57 -4.90 -4.16
N VAL A 135 13.58 -3.73 -3.52
CA VAL A 135 13.66 -2.44 -4.21
C VAL A 135 14.96 -2.31 -4.99
N LEU A 136 16.10 -2.68 -4.39
CA LEU A 136 17.40 -2.67 -5.08
C LEU A 136 17.42 -3.61 -6.31
N LYS A 137 16.92 -4.85 -6.17
CA LYS A 137 16.81 -5.81 -7.28
C LYS A 137 15.95 -5.27 -8.43
N ARG A 138 14.81 -4.63 -8.12
CA ARG A 138 13.90 -4.02 -9.10
C ARG A 138 14.54 -2.83 -9.83
N ILE A 139 15.35 -2.02 -9.14
CA ILE A 139 16.10 -0.92 -9.76
C ILE A 139 17.12 -1.46 -10.77
N ASP A 140 17.84 -2.53 -10.43
CA ASP A 140 18.81 -3.13 -11.36
C ASP A 140 18.12 -3.84 -12.54
N GLU A 141 16.93 -4.42 -12.34
CA GLU A 141 16.07 -4.93 -13.42
C GLU A 141 15.61 -3.82 -14.37
N MET A 142 15.09 -2.71 -13.84
CA MET A 142 14.67 -1.54 -14.61
C MET A 142 15.84 -0.98 -15.44
N LYS A 143 17.03 -0.85 -14.86
CA LYS A 143 18.22 -0.37 -15.58
C LYS A 143 18.61 -1.27 -16.76
N ARG A 144 18.54 -2.60 -16.61
CA ARG A 144 18.78 -3.55 -17.72
C ARG A 144 17.73 -3.47 -18.83
N GLN A 145 16.57 -2.88 -18.56
CA GLN A 145 15.48 -2.67 -19.53
C GLN A 145 15.41 -1.22 -20.06
N HIS A 146 16.41 -0.38 -19.72
CA HIS A 146 16.39 1.07 -19.97
C HIS A 146 15.12 1.76 -19.43
N LEU A 147 14.62 1.33 -18.28
CA LEU A 147 13.48 1.92 -17.58
C LEU A 147 13.95 2.79 -16.42
N THR A 148 13.22 3.87 -16.16
CA THR A 148 13.36 4.74 -14.99
C THR A 148 11.98 5.17 -14.51
N THR A 149 11.85 5.63 -13.26
CA THR A 149 10.58 6.19 -12.77
C THR A 149 10.27 7.54 -13.41
N TYR A 150 9.00 7.95 -13.34
CA TYR A 150 8.59 9.34 -13.57
C TYR A 150 7.47 9.74 -12.62
N GLY A 151 7.31 11.04 -12.43
CA GLY A 151 6.17 11.62 -11.70
C GLY A 151 6.36 11.63 -10.19
N LYS A 152 5.24 11.56 -9.47
CA LYS A 152 5.17 11.40 -8.02
C LYS A 152 3.91 10.62 -7.64
N VAL A 153 4.03 9.74 -6.65
CA VAL A 153 2.89 9.14 -5.96
C VAL A 153 2.37 10.08 -4.86
N ILE A 154 1.06 10.19 -4.70
CA ILE A 154 0.44 10.94 -3.59
C ILE A 154 -0.23 9.96 -2.63
N PRO A 155 0.30 9.79 -1.40
CA PRO A 155 -0.30 8.92 -0.39
C PRO A 155 -1.47 9.59 0.34
N HIS A 156 -2.60 8.90 0.39
CA HIS A 156 -3.79 9.22 1.18
C HIS A 156 -4.03 8.09 2.19
N VAL A 157 -3.21 8.07 3.25
CA VAL A 157 -3.29 7.08 4.34
C VAL A 157 -4.69 7.06 4.95
N THR A 158 -5.31 5.87 4.98
CA THR A 158 -6.68 5.63 5.47
C THR A 158 -6.73 4.94 6.83
N SER A 159 -5.69 4.18 7.20
CA SER A 159 -5.54 3.58 8.53
C SER A 159 -4.07 3.47 8.93
N VAL A 160 -3.80 3.64 10.23
CA VAL A 160 -2.52 3.38 10.89
C VAL A 160 -2.82 2.58 12.16
N GLU A 161 -2.23 1.40 12.29
CA GLU A 161 -2.40 0.50 13.43
C GLU A 161 -1.01 0.15 13.98
N VAL A 162 -0.77 0.40 15.27
CA VAL A 162 0.52 0.10 15.93
C VAL A 162 0.34 -0.99 16.98
N ASP A 163 1.17 -2.03 16.91
CA ASP A 163 1.28 -3.12 17.89
C ASP A 163 2.74 -3.27 18.34
N GLY A 164 3.07 -2.59 19.44
CA GLY A 164 4.41 -2.54 20.01
C GLY A 164 5.45 -2.00 19.03
N ASN A 165 6.30 -2.88 18.52
CA ASN A 165 7.35 -2.55 17.54
C ASN A 165 6.94 -2.85 16.08
N ASN A 166 5.67 -3.15 15.82
CA ASN A 166 5.12 -3.37 14.49
C ASN A 166 4.06 -2.31 14.18
N ALA A 167 3.89 -1.96 12.91
CA ALA A 167 2.74 -1.18 12.46
C ALA A 167 2.22 -1.66 11.11
N THR A 168 0.90 -1.58 10.94
CA THR A 168 0.20 -1.75 9.66
C THR A 168 -0.30 -0.38 9.19
N ILE A 169 -0.16 -0.11 7.90
CA ILE A 169 -0.73 1.08 7.25
C ILE A 169 -1.54 0.66 6.04
N LEU A 170 -2.70 1.29 5.86
CA LEU A 170 -3.51 1.26 4.63
C LEU A 170 -3.46 2.63 3.97
N ASP A 171 -3.34 2.65 2.64
CA ASP A 171 -3.16 3.86 1.84
C ASP A 171 -3.97 3.74 0.53
N CYS A 172 -4.55 4.85 0.08
CA CYS A 172 -5.31 4.96 -1.16
C CYS A 172 -4.57 5.90 -2.13
N GLN A 173 -3.60 5.38 -2.87
CA GLN A 173 -2.62 6.22 -3.55
C GLN A 173 -3.13 6.77 -4.89
N ASP A 174 -2.94 8.07 -5.11
CA ASP A 174 -3.08 8.66 -6.45
C ASP A 174 -1.75 8.50 -7.20
N THR A 175 -1.69 7.44 -8.00
CA THR A 175 -0.55 7.06 -8.85
C THR A 175 -0.71 7.55 -10.29
N ARG A 176 -1.80 8.27 -10.65
CA ARG A 176 -2.13 8.71 -12.03
C ARG A 176 -1.04 9.51 -12.74
N ASN A 177 -0.23 10.24 -11.98
CA ASN A 177 0.83 11.09 -12.52
C ASN A 177 2.21 10.41 -12.50
N ALA A 178 2.30 9.19 -11.98
CA ALA A 178 3.52 8.40 -11.85
C ALA A 178 3.54 7.15 -12.74
N GLY A 179 4.70 6.52 -12.84
CA GLY A 179 4.90 5.25 -13.52
C GLY A 179 6.35 5.04 -13.99
N LEU A 180 6.51 4.21 -15.02
CA LEU A 180 7.78 3.90 -15.67
C LEU A 180 7.85 4.53 -17.06
N ILE A 181 9.01 5.10 -17.38
CA ILE A 181 9.35 5.67 -18.69
C ILE A 181 10.60 4.98 -19.23
N ASN A 182 10.64 4.71 -20.54
CA ASN A 182 11.85 4.21 -21.18
C ASN A 182 12.84 5.38 -21.36
N ALA A 183 13.97 5.30 -20.68
CA ALA A 183 14.97 6.38 -20.58
C ALA A 183 15.65 6.72 -21.91
N ALA A 184 15.69 5.79 -22.87
CA ALA A 184 16.32 5.98 -24.17
C ALA A 184 15.38 6.60 -25.24
N THR A 185 14.06 6.46 -25.07
CA THR A 185 13.06 6.93 -26.06
C THR A 185 12.08 7.95 -25.50
N HIS A 186 12.13 8.22 -24.19
CA HIS A 186 11.18 9.04 -23.43
C HIS A 186 9.71 8.64 -23.58
N LYS A 187 9.43 7.40 -24.00
CA LYS A 187 8.07 6.84 -24.07
C LYS A 187 7.66 6.28 -22.72
N LYS A 188 6.49 6.70 -22.22
CA LYS A 188 5.87 6.13 -21.02
C LYS A 188 5.49 4.67 -21.30
N VAL A 189 5.84 3.77 -20.38
CA VAL A 189 5.57 2.33 -20.46
C VAL A 189 4.27 1.98 -19.73
N ASN A 190 4.01 2.64 -18.60
CA ASN A 190 2.72 2.60 -17.92
C ASN A 190 2.39 3.97 -17.29
N ARG A 191 1.24 4.03 -16.63
CA ARG A 191 0.73 5.15 -15.83
C ARG A 191 -0.13 4.53 -14.73
N GLY A 192 -0.07 5.07 -13.51
CA GLY A 192 -0.92 4.62 -12.42
C GLY A 192 -2.39 5.05 -12.52
N ILE A 193 -3.11 4.82 -11.42
CA ILE A 193 -4.56 4.98 -11.23
C ILE A 193 -4.85 5.94 -10.06
N ARG A 194 -6.12 6.27 -9.82
CA ARG A 194 -6.52 7.27 -8.80
C ARG A 194 -6.52 6.72 -7.37
N GLU A 195 -6.93 5.47 -7.25
CA GLU A 195 -7.29 4.79 -6.01
C GLU A 195 -6.51 3.46 -5.98
N ASP A 196 -5.19 3.57 -5.88
CA ASP A 196 -4.24 2.45 -5.86
C ASP A 196 -4.06 1.98 -4.41
N HIS A 197 -4.86 1.00 -4.00
CA HIS A 197 -4.98 0.58 -2.60
C HIS A 197 -3.73 -0.20 -2.20
N THR A 198 -2.96 0.34 -1.25
CA THR A 198 -1.69 -0.24 -0.77
C THR A 198 -1.78 -0.60 0.71
N LYS A 199 -1.24 -1.77 1.08
CA LYS A 199 -0.96 -2.15 2.47
C LYS A 199 0.54 -2.19 2.72
N ALA A 200 1.00 -1.46 3.73
CA ALA A 200 2.38 -1.48 4.20
C ALA A 200 2.48 -2.10 5.60
N LEU A 201 3.61 -2.78 5.84
CA LEU A 201 4.03 -3.27 7.14
C LEU A 201 5.33 -2.56 7.53
N LEU A 202 5.39 -2.05 8.75
CA LEU A 202 6.55 -1.37 9.32
C LEU A 202 7.02 -2.08 10.59
N VAL A 203 8.32 -1.97 10.84
CA VAL A 203 8.96 -2.42 12.08
C VAL A 203 9.77 -1.28 12.68
N LYS A 204 9.73 -1.13 14.01
CA LYS A 204 10.60 -0.24 14.77
C LYS A 204 11.90 -0.99 15.09
N GLY A 205 13.03 -0.42 14.68
CA GLY A 205 14.35 -0.96 15.02
C GLY A 205 14.70 -0.76 16.49
N SER A 206 15.75 -1.43 16.97
CA SER A 206 16.33 -1.18 18.29
C SER A 206 16.95 0.22 18.43
N ASP A 207 17.12 0.93 17.31
CA ASP A 207 17.48 2.35 17.22
C ASP A 207 16.26 3.30 17.35
N GLY A 208 15.07 2.76 17.61
CA GLY A 208 13.82 3.51 17.74
C GLY A 208 13.17 3.94 16.43
N ASN A 209 13.84 3.73 15.28
CA ASN A 209 13.37 4.20 13.98
C ASN A 209 12.45 3.19 13.29
N TRP A 210 11.25 3.63 12.93
CA TRP A 210 10.33 2.91 12.05
C TRP A 210 10.91 2.75 10.64
N ARG A 211 10.75 1.57 10.04
CA ARG A 211 11.13 1.24 8.65
C ARG A 211 10.11 0.30 8.00
N VAL A 212 9.83 0.47 6.71
CA VAL A 212 8.95 -0.42 5.94
C VAL A 212 9.64 -1.77 5.68
N SER A 213 9.03 -2.86 6.16
CA SER A 213 9.50 -4.25 5.98
C SER A 213 8.81 -4.97 4.81
N LYS A 214 7.61 -4.51 4.42
CA LYS A 214 6.86 -4.97 3.24
C LYS A 214 5.91 -3.87 2.75
N SER A 215 5.79 -3.70 1.43
CA SER A 215 4.67 -2.99 0.79
C SER A 215 3.94 -3.94 -0.17
N ILE A 216 2.62 -3.78 -0.30
CA ILE A 216 1.75 -4.66 -1.09
C ILE A 216 0.72 -3.79 -1.82
N GLU A 217 0.74 -3.82 -3.15
CA GLU A 217 -0.37 -3.36 -4.00
C GLU A 217 -1.54 -4.34 -3.83
N LEU A 218 -2.72 -3.86 -3.41
CA LEU A 218 -3.95 -4.66 -3.27
C LEU A 218 -4.84 -4.57 -4.52
N GLY A 219 -4.74 -3.48 -5.29
CA GLY A 219 -5.45 -3.25 -6.54
C GLY A 219 -6.15 -1.90 -6.61
N GLU A 220 -7.00 -1.74 -7.63
CA GLU A 220 -7.84 -0.55 -7.83
C GLU A 220 -9.06 -0.59 -6.89
N GLY A 221 -9.26 0.49 -6.13
CA GLY A 221 -10.45 0.73 -5.30
C GLY A 221 -10.18 0.85 -3.80
N CYS A 222 -10.50 2.03 -3.25
CA CYS A 222 -10.45 2.39 -1.83
C CYS A 222 -11.40 3.57 -1.54
#